data_AF-M4ZNF9-F1
#
_entry.id   AF-M4ZNF9-F1
#
_cell.length_a   1.000
_cell.length_b   1.000
_cell.length_c   1.000
_cell.angle_alpha   90.00
_cell.angle_beta   90.00
_cell.angle_gamma   90.00
#
_symmetry.space_group_name_H-M   'P 1'
#
loop_
_entity.id
_entity.type
_entity.pdbx_description
1 polymer ?
#
loop_
_entity_poly.entity_id
_entity_poly.type
_entity_poly.pdbx_seq_one_letter_code
_entity_poly.pdbx_strand_id
1 'polypeptide(L)'
;MSPPQSQPQRPAATRSIIVPVAPAPVRANAAAVIPAPPRPAGLPASLMPAPGSGPDVWRLPNPNDVNEGTVTIITAPAGGATSVFGSDMARVLDDQSNIRVLPVLGKGPVRNVSDILFLKTIDMGAVAADVPEFYRLQYGIPDITSQLRYIARLYHNEIHVIARSSIRTISDLNGKRIIAPTDVGLYSARVIFNRLNLSASFDYATDDAKSIQKLVDGEADAYIVSTGKIFQLARNIRNDNRALHLVTIPYDRRLQDLYLPTTLSSEEYPNLLNPGETIETVAISMLLVSYNWPENTERYRKVARFVDAFFANYDEFMKPPRHPKWRESSIVAAIPGWKRFRAAEDWLVARNMVPRPQVADVQQTQFETFVRQTGGQLSNDPAERSALFRQFLQWRQQHGGPPTPTPAR
;
A
#
# COMPACT_ATOMS: atom_id res chain seq x y z
N MET A 1 -20.62 -58.24 -36.82
CA MET A 1 -21.41 -57.00 -36.84
C MET A 1 -22.59 -57.19 -35.92
N SER A 2 -22.45 -56.70 -34.69
CA SER A 2 -23.47 -56.75 -33.65
C SER A 2 -23.90 -55.32 -33.35
N PRO A 3 -25.20 -55.01 -33.26
CA PRO A 3 -25.65 -53.65 -32.98
C PRO A 3 -25.30 -53.26 -31.54
N PRO A 4 -25.00 -51.98 -31.28
CA PRO A 4 -24.61 -51.52 -29.94
C PRO A 4 -25.81 -51.52 -28.99
N GLN A 5 -25.57 -52.05 -27.79
CA GLN A 5 -26.51 -52.01 -26.66
C GLN A 5 -26.78 -50.57 -26.25
N SER A 6 -28.04 -50.16 -26.34
CA SER A 6 -28.57 -48.91 -25.82
C SER A 6 -28.53 -48.91 -24.28
N GLN A 7 -27.72 -48.01 -23.71
CA GLN A 7 -27.76 -47.72 -22.27
C GLN A 7 -29.14 -47.14 -21.89
N PRO A 8 -29.71 -47.52 -20.73
CA PRO A 8 -30.96 -46.94 -20.26
C PRO A 8 -30.76 -45.46 -19.92
N GLN A 9 -31.55 -44.60 -20.55
CA GLN A 9 -31.63 -43.17 -20.26
C GLN A 9 -32.02 -42.99 -18.79
N ARG A 10 -31.16 -42.30 -18.02
CA ARG A 10 -31.55 -41.79 -16.69
C ARG A 10 -32.73 -40.84 -16.87
N PRO A 11 -33.79 -40.92 -16.06
CA PRO A 11 -34.87 -39.95 -16.11
C PRO A 11 -34.30 -38.55 -15.81
N ALA A 12 -34.73 -37.57 -16.60
CA ALA A 12 -34.44 -36.16 -16.36
C ALA A 12 -34.87 -35.80 -14.94
N ALA A 13 -33.98 -35.14 -14.19
CA ALA A 13 -34.32 -34.63 -12.87
C ALA A 13 -35.43 -33.59 -13.03
N THR A 14 -36.64 -33.95 -12.61
CA THR A 14 -37.75 -33.02 -12.40
C THR A 14 -37.27 -31.97 -11.40
N ARG A 15 -36.91 -30.78 -11.89
CA ARG A 15 -36.74 -29.61 -11.02
C ARG A 15 -38.12 -29.25 -10.49
N SER A 16 -38.44 -29.72 -9.29
CA SER A 16 -39.51 -29.14 -8.50
C SER A 16 -39.19 -27.67 -8.30
N ILE A 17 -39.85 -26.79 -9.06
CA ILE A 17 -39.88 -25.37 -8.78
C ILE A 17 -40.73 -25.22 -7.53
N ILE A 18 -40.08 -25.19 -6.37
CA ILE A 18 -40.68 -24.66 -5.16
C ILE A 18 -40.81 -23.15 -5.43
N VAL A 19 -42.00 -22.72 -5.83
CA VAL A 19 -42.36 -21.31 -5.76
C VAL A 19 -42.44 -20.96 -4.27
N PRO A 20 -41.58 -20.08 -3.74
CA PRO A 20 -41.75 -19.63 -2.37
C PRO A 20 -43.05 -18.81 -2.33
N VAL A 21 -44.07 -19.34 -1.66
CA VAL A 21 -45.24 -18.57 -1.26
C VAL A 21 -44.71 -17.44 -0.38
N ALA A 22 -44.85 -16.20 -0.86
CA ALA A 22 -44.49 -15.03 -0.08
C ALA A 22 -45.25 -15.05 1.25
N PRO A 23 -44.57 -14.91 2.40
CA PRO A 23 -45.29 -14.77 3.65
C PRO A 23 -46.15 -13.50 3.58
N ALA A 24 -47.40 -13.61 4.04
CA ALA A 24 -48.31 -12.49 4.19
C ALA A 24 -47.63 -11.33 4.92
N PRO A 25 -47.94 -10.05 4.59
CA PRO A 25 -47.28 -8.91 5.21
C PRO A 25 -47.62 -8.89 6.70
N VAL A 26 -46.67 -9.31 7.52
CA VAL A 26 -46.69 -9.05 8.94
C VAL A 26 -46.65 -7.53 9.06
N ARG A 27 -47.73 -6.93 9.58
CA ARG A 27 -47.73 -5.53 9.99
C ARG A 27 -46.47 -5.33 10.83
N ALA A 28 -45.56 -4.50 10.33
CA ALA A 28 -44.41 -4.08 11.09
C ALA A 28 -44.95 -3.48 12.38
N ASN A 29 -44.81 -4.20 13.50
CA ASN A 29 -44.78 -3.56 14.79
C ASN A 29 -43.73 -2.46 14.63
N ALA A 30 -44.17 -1.21 14.73
CA ALA A 30 -43.29 -0.06 14.75
C ALA A 30 -42.25 -0.36 15.82
N ALA A 31 -41.05 -0.77 15.38
CA ALA A 31 -39.92 -0.85 16.26
C ALA A 31 -39.83 0.54 16.87
N ALA A 32 -39.97 0.61 18.19
CA ALA A 32 -39.79 1.86 18.90
C ALA A 32 -38.47 2.45 18.39
N VAL A 33 -38.57 3.57 17.68
CA VAL A 33 -37.41 4.35 17.30
C VAL A 33 -36.83 4.78 18.62
N ILE A 34 -35.84 4.03 19.11
CA ILE A 34 -35.05 4.47 20.25
C ILE A 34 -34.38 5.74 19.71
N PRO A 35 -34.76 6.93 20.21
CA PRO A 35 -34.11 8.14 19.77
C PRO A 35 -32.63 7.97 20.12
N ALA A 36 -31.75 8.36 19.20
CA ALA A 36 -30.34 8.51 19.55
C ALA A 36 -30.29 9.33 20.85
N PRO A 37 -29.48 8.92 21.85
CA PRO A 37 -29.39 9.67 23.10
C PRO A 37 -29.11 11.14 22.74
N PRO A 38 -29.80 12.10 23.37
CA PRO A 38 -29.51 13.51 23.14
C PRO A 38 -28.01 13.71 23.35
N ARG A 39 -27.34 14.37 22.39
CA ARG A 39 -25.96 14.82 22.59
C ARG A 39 -25.94 15.56 23.93
N PRO A 40 -25.04 15.24 24.88
CA PRO A 40 -24.98 15.96 26.13
C PRO A 40 -24.85 17.45 25.82
N ALA A 41 -25.81 18.23 26.30
CA ALA A 41 -25.79 19.68 26.21
C ALA A 41 -24.69 20.18 27.14
N GLY A 42 -23.48 20.32 26.60
CA GLY A 42 -22.30 20.70 27.36
C GLY A 42 -21.87 19.63 28.37
N LEU A 43 -20.61 19.72 28.79
CA LEU A 43 -20.13 18.97 29.94
C LEU A 43 -20.91 19.44 31.19
N PRO A 44 -21.31 18.55 32.11
CA PRO A 44 -21.82 18.99 33.40
C PRO A 44 -20.78 19.90 34.07
N ALA A 45 -21.23 20.98 34.72
CA ALA A 45 -20.36 21.96 35.39
C ALA A 45 -19.38 21.32 36.41
N SER A 46 -19.64 20.08 36.83
CA SER A 46 -18.77 19.24 37.66
C SER A 46 -17.49 18.73 36.98
N LEU A 47 -17.28 18.99 35.69
CA LEU A 47 -16.03 18.68 34.97
C LEU A 47 -15.16 19.93 34.72
N MET A 48 -15.53 21.09 35.27
CA MET A 48 -14.64 22.25 35.26
C MET A 48 -13.54 22.06 36.33
N PRO A 49 -12.26 22.30 36.02
CA PRO A 49 -11.20 22.18 36.99
C PRO A 49 -11.42 23.17 38.15
N ALA A 50 -11.20 22.70 39.39
CA ALA A 50 -11.30 23.54 40.58
C ALA A 50 -10.26 24.69 40.50
N PRO A 51 -10.59 25.90 40.99
CA PRO A 51 -9.63 27.00 41.02
C PRO A 51 -8.39 26.60 41.87
N GLY A 52 -7.19 26.61 41.27
CA GLY A 52 -5.92 26.44 42.00
C GLY A 52 -5.16 25.12 41.80
N SER A 53 -5.49 24.29 40.83
CA SER A 53 -4.77 23.04 40.55
C SER A 53 -3.45 23.25 39.76
N GLY A 54 -2.37 23.67 40.43
CA GLY A 54 -0.98 23.60 39.91
C GLY A 54 -0.69 24.34 38.59
N PRO A 55 0.54 24.29 38.05
CA PRO A 55 0.81 24.79 36.70
C PRO A 55 0.06 23.91 35.69
N ASP A 56 -0.90 24.50 34.99
CA ASP A 56 -1.69 23.92 33.89
C ASP A 56 -0.74 23.40 32.79
N VAL A 57 -0.29 22.15 32.88
CA VAL A 57 0.39 21.47 31.76
C VAL A 57 -0.60 21.03 30.68
N TRP A 58 -1.92 21.05 30.96
CA TRP A 58 -2.97 20.76 30.01
C TRP A 58 -4.31 21.39 30.42
N ARG A 59 -4.95 22.14 29.52
CA ARG A 59 -6.31 22.69 29.70
C ARG A 59 -7.31 21.85 28.94
N LEU A 60 -8.50 21.64 29.52
CA LEU A 60 -9.59 20.95 28.85
C LEU A 60 -10.00 21.73 27.58
N PRO A 61 -9.83 21.16 26.37
CA PRO A 61 -10.11 21.87 25.13
C PRO A 61 -11.62 22.01 24.88
N ASN A 62 -11.99 22.98 24.04
CA ASN A 62 -13.37 23.16 23.60
C ASN A 62 -13.83 21.91 22.82
N PRO A 63 -14.97 21.28 23.17
CA PRO A 63 -15.47 20.10 22.48
C PRO A 63 -15.68 20.27 20.97
N ASN A 64 -16.07 21.47 20.51
CA ASN A 64 -16.28 21.73 19.08
C ASN A 64 -14.95 21.74 18.34
N ASP A 65 -13.92 22.40 18.89
CA ASP A 65 -12.59 22.47 18.29
C ASP A 65 -11.97 21.08 18.17
N VAL A 66 -12.13 20.25 19.21
CA VAL A 66 -11.71 18.84 19.19
C VAL A 66 -12.44 18.07 18.08
N ASN A 67 -13.77 18.17 18.01
CA ASN A 67 -14.57 17.41 17.05
C ASN A 67 -14.33 17.85 15.60
N GLU A 68 -14.10 19.15 15.37
CA GLU A 68 -13.83 19.70 14.04
C GLU A 68 -12.40 19.45 13.58
N GLY A 69 -11.43 19.42 14.51
CA GLY A 69 -10.03 19.16 14.23
C GLY A 69 -9.65 17.68 14.17
N THR A 70 -10.53 16.78 14.60
CA THR A 70 -10.21 15.34 14.66
C THR A 70 -10.36 14.67 13.29
N VAL A 71 -9.29 13.99 12.87
CA VAL A 71 -9.30 13.07 11.73
C VAL A 71 -8.73 11.72 12.12
N THR A 72 -9.19 10.70 11.42
CA THR A 72 -8.78 9.31 11.63
C THR A 72 -8.00 8.79 10.42
N ILE A 73 -6.88 8.12 10.69
CA ILE A 73 -6.01 7.55 9.66
C ILE A 73 -5.89 6.05 9.88
N ILE A 74 -6.47 5.25 8.98
CA ILE A 74 -6.27 3.80 9.02
C ILE A 74 -4.90 3.42 8.46
N THR A 75 -4.16 2.64 9.23
CA THR A 75 -2.78 2.25 8.96
C THR A 75 -2.69 0.75 8.64
N ALA A 76 -1.71 0.04 9.18
CA ALA A 76 -1.56 -1.41 9.06
C ALA A 76 -1.52 -2.02 10.47
N PRO A 77 -1.39 -3.35 10.64
CA PRO A 77 -1.11 -3.94 11.94
C PRO A 77 0.12 -3.31 12.60
N ALA A 78 0.20 -3.43 13.93
CA ALA A 78 1.30 -2.87 14.70
C ALA A 78 2.65 -3.47 14.28
N GLY A 79 3.70 -2.65 14.33
CA GLY A 79 5.08 -3.08 14.09
C GLY A 79 5.60 -2.78 12.67
N GLY A 80 4.72 -2.52 11.70
CA GLY A 80 5.10 -2.10 10.35
C GLY A 80 5.27 -0.58 10.19
N ALA A 81 6.00 -0.16 9.15
CA ALA A 81 6.25 1.25 8.83
C ALA A 81 4.97 2.09 8.79
N THR A 82 3.88 1.56 8.21
CA THR A 82 2.59 2.27 8.11
C THR A 82 2.05 2.72 9.47
N SER A 83 2.15 1.86 10.48
CA SER A 83 1.68 2.15 11.85
C SER A 83 2.52 3.26 12.50
N VAL A 84 3.83 3.25 12.24
CA VAL A 84 4.76 4.28 12.71
C VAL A 84 4.49 5.62 12.01
N PHE A 85 4.22 5.61 10.70
CA PHE A 85 3.84 6.83 9.97
C PHE A 85 2.56 7.46 10.54
N GLY A 86 1.56 6.65 10.88
CA GLY A 86 0.36 7.15 11.58
C GLY A 86 0.71 7.81 12.92
N SER A 87 1.51 7.13 13.74
CA SER A 87 1.99 7.67 15.03
C SER A 87 2.80 8.97 14.86
N ASP A 88 3.64 9.05 13.83
CA ASP A 88 4.41 10.23 13.51
C ASP A 88 3.50 11.40 13.12
N MET A 89 2.49 11.18 12.28
CA MET A 89 1.47 12.19 11.93
C MET A 89 0.72 12.66 13.18
N ALA A 90 0.35 11.76 14.09
CA ALA A 90 -0.26 12.15 15.36
C ALA A 90 0.66 13.00 16.22
N ARG A 91 1.95 12.64 16.33
CA ARG A 91 2.87 13.39 17.19
C ARG A 91 3.34 14.72 16.60
N VAL A 92 3.35 14.88 15.28
CA VAL A 92 3.77 16.13 14.62
C VAL A 92 2.62 17.12 14.50
N LEU A 93 1.40 16.63 14.23
CA LEU A 93 0.27 17.49 13.87
C LEU A 93 -0.69 17.80 15.02
N ASP A 94 -0.59 17.10 16.15
CA ASP A 94 -1.40 17.40 17.32
C ASP A 94 -0.93 18.70 18.00
N ASP A 95 -1.63 19.79 17.70
CA ASP A 95 -1.42 21.12 18.28
C ASP A 95 -2.45 21.45 19.38
N GLN A 96 -3.17 20.43 19.87
CA GLN A 96 -4.19 20.47 20.93
C GLN A 96 -5.36 21.43 20.72
N SER A 97 -5.40 22.16 19.60
CA SER A 97 -6.34 23.27 19.37
C SER A 97 -6.97 23.27 17.98
N ASN A 98 -6.27 22.84 16.93
CA ASN A 98 -6.78 22.91 15.55
C ASN A 98 -6.88 21.55 14.86
N ILE A 99 -5.93 20.64 15.13
CA ILE A 99 -5.89 19.29 14.53
C ILE A 99 -5.56 18.23 15.58
N ARG A 100 -6.29 17.11 15.51
CA ARG A 100 -6.00 15.89 16.26
C ARG A 100 -6.04 14.70 15.30
N VAL A 101 -4.92 14.00 15.16
CA VAL A 101 -4.85 12.81 14.31
C VAL A 101 -4.99 11.56 15.19
N LEU A 102 -5.90 10.67 14.81
CA LEU A 102 -6.12 9.39 15.48
C LEU A 102 -5.70 8.24 14.56
N PRO A 103 -4.51 7.64 14.75
CA PRO A 103 -4.09 6.46 14.01
C PRO A 103 -4.94 5.26 14.43
N VAL A 104 -5.51 4.57 13.44
CA VAL A 104 -6.26 3.33 13.62
C VAL A 104 -5.46 2.18 13.03
N LEU A 105 -5.23 1.11 13.78
CA LEU A 105 -4.56 -0.08 13.26
C LEU A 105 -5.50 -0.82 12.30
N GLY A 106 -5.08 -0.91 11.04
CA GLY A 106 -5.84 -1.52 9.95
C GLY A 106 -5.43 -2.96 9.68
N LYS A 107 -6.01 -3.56 8.64
CA LYS A 107 -5.70 -4.94 8.19
C LYS A 107 -4.87 -4.99 6.90
N GLY A 108 -4.30 -3.85 6.48
CA GLY A 108 -3.45 -3.74 5.30
C GLY A 108 -4.12 -3.04 4.10
N PRO A 109 -3.36 -2.78 3.02
CA PRO A 109 -3.67 -1.75 2.03
C PRO A 109 -4.98 -1.97 1.25
N VAL A 110 -5.36 -3.22 0.94
CA VAL A 110 -6.62 -3.51 0.23
C VAL A 110 -7.85 -3.38 1.13
N ARG A 111 -7.75 -3.80 2.39
CA ARG A 111 -8.86 -3.70 3.36
C ARG A 111 -9.03 -2.25 3.84
N ASN A 112 -7.94 -1.50 3.89
CA ASN A 112 -8.00 -0.06 4.13
C ASN A 112 -8.87 0.66 3.10
N VAL A 113 -8.90 0.22 1.83
CA VAL A 113 -9.83 0.78 0.84
C VAL A 113 -11.28 0.57 1.26
N SER A 114 -11.69 -0.65 1.61
CA SER A 114 -13.06 -0.88 2.11
C SER A 114 -13.36 -0.07 3.38
N ASP A 115 -12.37 0.08 4.26
CA ASP A 115 -12.53 0.82 5.50
C ASP A 115 -12.72 2.34 5.23
N ILE A 116 -11.96 2.92 4.29
CA ILE A 116 -12.13 4.30 3.82
C ILE A 116 -13.50 4.51 3.16
N LEU A 117 -13.97 3.53 2.38
CA LEU A 117 -15.23 3.63 1.66
C LEU A 117 -16.46 3.49 2.59
N PHE A 118 -16.40 2.62 3.58
CA PHE A 118 -17.60 2.17 4.29
C PHE A 118 -17.64 2.51 5.78
N LEU A 119 -16.49 2.68 6.45
CA LEU A 119 -16.51 2.99 7.87
C LEU A 119 -16.79 4.48 8.10
N LYS A 120 -17.80 4.73 8.94
CA LYS A 120 -18.14 6.10 9.36
C LYS A 120 -17.06 6.75 10.21
N THR A 121 -16.04 6.02 10.65
CA THR A 121 -15.03 6.54 11.56
C THR A 121 -13.65 6.61 10.93
N ILE A 122 -13.52 6.40 9.61
CA ILE A 122 -12.25 6.48 8.89
C ILE A 122 -12.32 7.61 7.87
N ASP A 123 -11.37 8.54 7.93
CA ASP A 123 -11.29 9.71 7.04
C ASP A 123 -10.24 9.53 5.94
N MET A 124 -9.16 8.82 6.25
CA MET A 124 -8.11 8.52 5.28
C MET A 124 -7.33 7.28 5.71
N GLY A 125 -6.45 6.79 4.85
CA GLY A 125 -5.60 5.66 5.18
C GLY A 125 -4.48 5.40 4.20
N ALA A 126 -3.59 4.50 4.60
CA ALA A 126 -2.49 4.06 3.76
C ALA A 126 -2.95 3.00 2.77
N VAL A 127 -2.74 3.24 1.47
CA VAL A 127 -3.13 2.35 0.37
C VAL A 127 -1.95 2.20 -0.58
N ALA A 128 -1.69 0.97 -1.04
CA ALA A 128 -0.65 0.73 -2.04
C ALA A 128 -1.14 1.10 -3.45
N ALA A 129 -0.25 1.61 -4.31
CA ALA A 129 -0.62 2.13 -5.62
C ALA A 129 -1.19 1.07 -6.60
N ASP A 130 -0.94 -0.22 -6.39
CA ASP A 130 -1.41 -1.36 -7.18
C ASP A 130 -2.77 -1.92 -6.71
N VAL A 131 -3.30 -1.41 -5.60
CA VAL A 131 -4.60 -1.85 -5.07
C VAL A 131 -5.72 -1.72 -6.10
N PRO A 132 -5.83 -0.64 -6.90
CA PRO A 132 -6.82 -0.56 -7.97
C PRO A 132 -6.73 -1.70 -8.97
N GLU A 133 -5.51 -2.09 -9.35
CA GLU A 133 -5.29 -3.22 -10.26
C GLU A 133 -5.72 -4.54 -9.60
N PHE A 134 -5.44 -4.73 -8.31
CA PHE A 134 -5.95 -5.87 -7.57
C PHE A 134 -7.48 -5.92 -7.58
N TYR A 135 -8.16 -4.79 -7.33
CA TYR A 135 -9.63 -4.72 -7.38
C TYR A 135 -10.19 -5.03 -8.76
N ARG A 136 -9.53 -4.54 -9.82
CA ARG A 136 -9.89 -4.84 -11.21
C ARG A 136 -9.78 -6.34 -11.52
N LEU A 137 -8.67 -6.96 -11.13
CA LEU A 137 -8.38 -8.37 -11.40
C LEU A 137 -9.25 -9.32 -10.56
N GLN A 138 -9.43 -9.02 -9.27
CA GLN A 138 -10.08 -9.93 -8.33
C GLN A 138 -11.60 -9.77 -8.28
N TYR A 139 -12.11 -8.54 -8.44
CA TYR A 139 -13.53 -8.22 -8.27
C TYR A 139 -14.19 -7.66 -9.53
N GLY A 140 -13.43 -7.46 -10.62
CA GLY A 140 -13.97 -6.89 -11.86
C GLY A 140 -14.39 -5.42 -11.73
N ILE A 141 -13.94 -4.70 -10.70
CA ILE A 141 -14.26 -3.28 -10.48
C ILE A 141 -13.35 -2.43 -11.38
N PRO A 142 -13.85 -1.74 -12.42
CA PRO A 142 -12.99 -1.10 -13.41
C PRO A 142 -12.22 0.11 -12.87
N ASP A 143 -12.86 0.90 -12.01
CA ASP A 143 -12.28 2.14 -11.48
C ASP A 143 -12.71 2.37 -10.01
N ILE A 144 -12.00 1.72 -9.08
CA ILE A 144 -12.15 1.99 -7.65
C ILE A 144 -11.59 3.36 -7.25
N THR A 145 -10.70 3.97 -8.05
CA THR A 145 -10.08 5.26 -7.73
C THR A 145 -11.05 6.43 -7.98
N SER A 146 -12.13 6.22 -8.74
CA SER A 146 -13.23 7.19 -8.87
C SER A 146 -13.73 7.73 -7.51
N GLN A 147 -13.77 6.87 -6.49
CA GLN A 147 -14.22 7.17 -5.12
C GLN A 147 -13.09 7.60 -4.17
N LEU A 148 -11.83 7.58 -4.62
CA LEU A 148 -10.65 7.79 -3.79
C LEU A 148 -9.80 8.96 -4.30
N ARG A 149 -9.06 9.60 -3.41
CA ARG A 149 -8.10 10.65 -3.77
C ARG A 149 -6.83 10.50 -2.97
N TYR A 150 -5.68 10.53 -3.62
CA TYR A 150 -4.41 10.52 -2.90
C TYR A 150 -4.06 11.94 -2.42
N ILE A 151 -3.48 12.03 -1.24
CA ILE A 151 -3.00 13.28 -0.64
C ILE A 151 -1.50 13.43 -0.90
N ALA A 152 -0.73 12.39 -0.58
CA ALA A 152 0.73 12.35 -0.72
C ALA A 152 1.23 10.92 -0.91
N ARG A 153 2.44 10.77 -1.45
CA ARG A 153 3.21 9.52 -1.41
C ARG A 153 3.98 9.46 -0.10
N LEU A 154 3.81 8.39 0.66
CA LEU A 154 4.41 8.24 1.99
C LEU A 154 5.81 7.62 1.91
N TYR A 155 5.96 6.48 1.25
CA TYR A 155 7.23 5.76 1.09
C TYR A 155 7.04 4.62 0.08
N HIS A 156 8.07 3.81 -0.14
CA HIS A 156 7.97 2.60 -0.95
C HIS A 156 8.12 1.33 -0.13
N ASN A 157 7.33 0.31 -0.47
CA ASN A 157 7.56 -1.06 -0.04
C ASN A 157 8.25 -1.84 -1.16
N GLU A 158 9.34 -2.50 -0.84
CA GLU A 158 10.01 -3.42 -1.76
C GLU A 158 9.35 -4.81 -1.72
N ILE A 159 9.30 -5.47 -2.87
CA ILE A 159 8.85 -6.86 -2.95
C ILE A 159 10.03 -7.77 -2.65
N HIS A 160 9.86 -8.60 -1.62
CA HIS A 160 10.82 -9.63 -1.24
C HIS A 160 10.24 -10.99 -1.60
N VAL A 161 11.03 -11.79 -2.31
CA VAL A 161 10.69 -13.18 -2.63
C VAL A 161 11.77 -14.05 -2.03
N ILE A 162 11.47 -14.67 -0.88
CA ILE A 162 12.38 -15.61 -0.22
C ILE A 162 11.98 -17.00 -0.66
N ALA A 163 12.88 -17.74 -1.28
CA ALA A 163 12.56 -19.05 -1.82
C ALA A 163 13.63 -20.08 -1.46
N ARG A 164 13.29 -21.35 -1.63
CA ARG A 164 14.27 -22.44 -1.60
C ARG A 164 15.26 -22.28 -2.76
N SER A 165 16.50 -22.71 -2.57
CA SER A 165 17.59 -22.56 -3.53
C SER A 165 17.35 -23.24 -4.89
N SER A 166 16.38 -24.14 -5.00
CA SER A 166 15.92 -24.73 -6.26
C SER A 166 15.12 -23.77 -7.16
N ILE A 167 14.58 -22.67 -6.61
CA ILE A 167 13.83 -21.63 -7.34
C ILE A 167 14.82 -20.53 -7.71
N ARG A 168 15.24 -20.42 -8.97
CA ARG A 168 16.28 -19.46 -9.37
C ARG A 168 15.72 -18.15 -9.91
N THR A 169 14.55 -18.21 -10.53
CA THR A 169 13.91 -17.09 -11.22
C THR A 169 12.46 -16.92 -10.77
N ILE A 170 11.88 -15.75 -11.00
CA ILE A 170 10.45 -15.54 -10.76
C ILE A 170 9.58 -16.50 -11.59
N SER A 171 10.04 -16.93 -12.77
CA SER A 171 9.33 -17.90 -13.61
C SER A 171 9.25 -19.29 -12.98
N ASP A 172 10.24 -19.69 -12.17
CA ASP A 172 10.26 -20.99 -11.49
C ASP A 172 9.14 -21.12 -10.43
N LEU A 173 8.57 -19.98 -10.02
CA LEU A 173 7.41 -19.91 -9.11
C LEU A 173 6.11 -20.37 -9.77
N ASN A 174 6.09 -20.57 -11.10
CA ASN A 174 4.92 -21.10 -11.78
C ASN A 174 4.57 -22.51 -11.26
N GLY A 175 3.31 -22.70 -10.88
CA GLY A 175 2.79 -23.93 -10.27
C GLY A 175 3.25 -24.21 -8.85
N LYS A 176 3.90 -23.26 -8.15
CA LYS A 176 4.46 -23.48 -6.81
C LYS A 176 3.48 -23.13 -5.67
N ARG A 177 3.83 -23.60 -4.47
CA ARG A 177 3.17 -23.27 -3.20
C ARG A 177 3.85 -22.07 -2.58
N ILE A 178 3.14 -20.95 -2.52
CA ILE A 178 3.68 -19.67 -2.10
C ILE A 178 2.94 -19.20 -0.86
N ILE A 179 3.67 -18.75 0.15
CA ILE A 179 3.09 -18.07 1.29
C ILE A 179 3.09 -16.57 1.00
N ALA A 180 1.92 -15.94 1.10
CA ALA A 180 1.76 -14.50 0.90
C ALA A 180 0.61 -14.00 1.79
N PRO A 181 0.91 -13.45 2.99
CA PRO A 181 -0.10 -13.00 3.96
C PRO A 181 -1.00 -11.88 3.43
N THR A 182 -2.26 -11.85 3.89
CA THR A 182 -3.28 -10.86 3.44
C THR A 182 -3.02 -9.41 3.86
N ASP A 183 -2.11 -9.15 4.78
CA ASP A 183 -1.83 -7.81 5.31
C ASP A 183 -0.64 -7.14 4.61
N VAL A 184 0.34 -7.93 4.14
CA VAL A 184 1.59 -7.39 3.60
C VAL A 184 2.09 -8.02 2.29
N GLY A 185 1.53 -9.13 1.78
CA GLY A 185 2.12 -9.83 0.61
C GLY A 185 1.17 -10.19 -0.52
N LEU A 186 -0.05 -10.66 -0.18
CA LEU A 186 -0.93 -11.36 -1.13
C LEU A 186 -1.31 -10.54 -2.35
N TYR A 187 -1.64 -9.27 -2.17
CA TYR A 187 -2.26 -8.47 -3.22
C TYR A 187 -1.26 -8.11 -4.31
N SER A 188 -0.09 -7.60 -3.95
CA SER A 188 0.99 -7.34 -4.90
C SER A 188 1.49 -8.64 -5.53
N ALA A 189 1.56 -9.75 -4.79
CA ALA A 189 1.89 -11.05 -5.37
C ALA A 189 0.89 -11.44 -6.48
N ARG A 190 -0.42 -11.31 -6.24
CA ARG A 190 -1.45 -11.61 -7.25
C ARG A 190 -1.36 -10.71 -8.47
N VAL A 191 -1.14 -9.40 -8.29
CA VAL A 191 -0.99 -8.45 -9.39
C VAL A 191 0.25 -8.79 -10.22
N ILE A 192 1.42 -8.97 -9.58
CA ILE A 192 2.67 -9.31 -10.26
C ILE A 192 2.53 -10.63 -11.01
N PHE A 193 1.98 -11.68 -10.38
CA PHE A 193 1.81 -12.97 -11.03
C PHE A 193 0.88 -12.88 -12.23
N ASN A 194 -0.24 -12.16 -12.12
CA ASN A 194 -1.15 -11.96 -13.24
C ASN A 194 -0.46 -11.22 -14.40
N ARG A 195 0.21 -10.09 -14.13
CA ARG A 195 0.94 -9.30 -15.14
C ARG A 195 2.06 -10.11 -15.82
N LEU A 196 2.70 -10.99 -15.07
CA LEU A 196 3.77 -11.85 -15.60
C LEU A 196 3.27 -13.14 -16.26
N ASN A 197 1.95 -13.41 -16.27
CA ASN A 197 1.33 -14.66 -16.74
C ASN A 197 1.80 -15.90 -15.95
N LEU A 198 1.98 -15.74 -14.64
CA LEU A 198 2.35 -16.79 -13.70
C LEU A 198 1.12 -17.23 -12.90
N SER A 199 1.07 -18.51 -12.55
CA SER A 199 0.04 -19.08 -11.69
C SER A 199 0.68 -19.82 -10.52
N ALA A 200 0.17 -19.64 -9.31
CA ALA A 200 0.63 -20.32 -8.11
C ALA A 200 -0.49 -20.47 -7.09
N SER A 201 -0.34 -21.42 -6.18
CA SER A 201 -1.22 -21.54 -5.01
C SER A 201 -0.70 -20.65 -3.90
N PHE A 202 -1.59 -19.88 -3.26
CA PHE A 202 -1.23 -18.96 -2.18
C PHE A 202 -1.78 -19.43 -0.83
N ASP A 203 -0.91 -19.67 0.13
CA ASP A 203 -1.22 -19.69 1.56
C ASP A 203 -1.16 -18.26 2.08
N TYR A 204 -2.30 -17.73 2.47
CA TYR A 204 -2.44 -16.35 2.94
C TYR A 204 -2.83 -16.24 4.40
N ALA A 205 -2.89 -17.37 5.11
CA ALA A 205 -3.27 -17.48 6.51
C ALA A 205 -2.06 -17.68 7.43
N THR A 206 -0.96 -18.22 6.91
CA THR A 206 0.31 -18.33 7.64
C THR A 206 0.92 -16.95 7.85
N ASP A 207 1.33 -16.63 9.08
CA ASP A 207 2.03 -15.39 9.43
C ASP A 207 3.51 -15.38 8.98
N ASP A 208 4.14 -14.22 8.99
CA ASP A 208 5.51 -14.01 8.53
C ASP A 208 6.53 -14.94 9.21
N ALA A 209 6.45 -15.10 10.53
CA ALA A 209 7.43 -15.87 11.30
C ALA A 209 7.34 -17.36 10.97
N LYS A 210 6.12 -17.91 10.91
CA LYS A 210 5.88 -19.30 10.54
C LYS A 210 6.16 -19.56 9.05
N SER A 211 6.08 -18.53 8.20
CA SER A 211 6.37 -18.65 6.77
C SER A 211 7.79 -19.18 6.52
N ILE A 212 8.78 -18.66 7.24
CA ILE A 212 10.18 -19.11 7.10
C ILE A 212 10.33 -20.57 7.48
N GLN A 213 9.71 -21.00 8.59
CA GLN A 213 9.77 -22.40 9.03
C GLN A 213 9.17 -23.34 7.98
N LYS A 214 8.01 -22.99 7.40
CA LYS A 214 7.38 -23.79 6.33
C LYS A 214 8.23 -23.89 5.05
N LEU A 215 9.08 -22.90 4.76
CA LEU A 215 10.05 -23.00 3.67
C LEU A 215 11.17 -24.00 3.98
N VAL A 216 11.69 -23.97 5.22
CA VAL A 216 12.71 -24.90 5.70
C VAL A 216 12.20 -26.33 5.69
N ASP A 217 10.97 -26.55 6.16
CA ASP A 217 10.32 -27.87 6.22
C ASP A 217 9.87 -28.38 4.84
N GLY A 218 9.94 -27.54 3.80
CA GLY A 218 9.52 -27.88 2.44
C GLY A 218 8.00 -27.96 2.27
N GLU A 219 7.23 -27.42 3.20
CA GLU A 219 5.77 -27.26 3.11
C GLU A 219 5.36 -26.17 2.12
N ALA A 220 6.26 -25.21 1.85
CA ALA A 220 6.12 -24.18 0.83
C ALA A 220 7.43 -24.01 0.03
N ASP A 221 7.32 -23.42 -1.15
CA ASP A 221 8.44 -23.25 -2.08
C ASP A 221 8.99 -21.80 -2.05
N ALA A 222 8.13 -20.82 -1.77
CA ALA A 222 8.50 -19.42 -1.61
C ALA A 222 7.59 -18.65 -0.63
N TYR A 223 8.10 -17.55 -0.10
CA TYR A 223 7.42 -16.57 0.72
C TYR A 223 7.55 -15.19 0.06
N ILE A 224 6.43 -14.50 -0.14
CA ILE A 224 6.38 -13.19 -0.77
C ILE A 224 5.79 -12.15 0.19
N VAL A 225 6.51 -11.04 0.35
CA VAL A 225 6.09 -9.91 1.19
C VAL A 225 6.44 -8.57 0.53
N SER A 226 5.55 -7.60 0.67
CA SER A 226 5.73 -6.20 0.29
C SER A 226 5.94 -5.37 1.55
N THR A 227 7.19 -4.96 1.80
CA THR A 227 7.54 -4.19 3.00
C THR A 227 8.77 -3.33 2.75
N GLY A 228 8.93 -2.29 3.56
CA GLY A 228 10.10 -1.42 3.48
C GLY A 228 11.36 -2.16 3.89
N LYS A 229 12.42 -2.04 3.09
CA LYS A 229 13.77 -2.41 3.52
C LYS A 229 14.25 -1.46 4.63
N ILE A 230 14.91 -1.95 5.69
CA ILE A 230 15.36 -3.34 5.87
C ILE A 230 14.29 -4.18 6.58
N PHE A 231 13.87 -5.28 5.94
CA PHE A 231 12.93 -6.22 6.53
C PHE A 231 13.62 -7.10 7.58
N GLN A 232 13.35 -6.83 8.86
CA GLN A 232 14.10 -7.43 9.97
C GLN A 232 14.00 -8.96 10.02
N LEU A 233 12.83 -9.54 9.71
CA LEU A 233 12.69 -10.99 9.70
C LEU A 233 13.62 -11.60 8.65
N ALA A 234 13.65 -11.08 7.42
CA ALA A 234 14.53 -11.55 6.36
C ALA A 234 16.02 -11.34 6.68
N ARG A 235 16.39 -10.20 7.26
CA ARG A 235 17.77 -9.92 7.68
C ARG A 235 18.28 -10.95 8.69
N ASN A 236 17.41 -11.34 9.64
CA ASN A 236 17.77 -12.16 10.79
C ASN A 236 17.51 -13.67 10.58
N ILE A 237 17.15 -14.11 9.37
CA ILE A 237 16.99 -15.54 9.06
C ILE A 237 18.31 -16.26 9.32
N ARG A 238 18.25 -17.36 10.08
CA ARG A 238 19.34 -18.32 10.18
C ARG A 238 19.29 -19.24 8.97
N ASN A 239 20.34 -19.22 8.15
CA ASN A 239 20.39 -19.89 6.85
C ASN A 239 21.80 -20.44 6.58
N ASP A 240 22.37 -21.13 7.57
CA ASP A 240 23.77 -21.57 7.56
C ASP A 240 24.07 -22.55 6.41
N ASN A 241 23.07 -23.35 6.04
CA ASN A 241 23.14 -24.29 4.91
C ASN A 241 22.84 -23.65 3.54
N ARG A 242 22.58 -22.33 3.49
CA ARG A 242 22.22 -21.57 2.28
C ARG A 242 21.06 -22.20 1.50
N ALA A 243 20.12 -22.84 2.20
CA ALA A 243 18.95 -23.47 1.60
C ALA A 243 17.92 -22.44 1.08
N LEU A 244 17.94 -21.23 1.64
CA LEU A 244 17.09 -20.11 1.22
C LEU A 244 17.90 -19.02 0.53
N HIS A 245 17.25 -18.25 -0.35
CA HIS A 245 17.84 -17.06 -0.98
C HIS A 245 16.75 -16.07 -1.41
N LEU A 246 17.14 -14.88 -1.82
CA LEU A 246 16.23 -13.92 -2.43
C LEU A 246 16.15 -14.11 -3.96
N VAL A 247 14.94 -14.19 -4.50
CA VAL A 247 14.69 -14.31 -5.94
C VAL A 247 14.51 -12.92 -6.54
N THR A 248 15.17 -12.69 -7.68
CA THR A 248 15.10 -11.45 -8.45
C THR A 248 13.70 -11.26 -9.07
N ILE A 249 13.19 -10.03 -9.03
CA ILE A 249 12.05 -9.59 -9.85
C ILE A 249 12.56 -8.58 -10.88
N PRO A 250 12.71 -8.97 -12.16
CA PRO A 250 13.12 -8.04 -13.21
C PRO A 250 12.12 -6.89 -13.35
N TYR A 251 12.60 -5.70 -13.73
CA TYR A 251 11.73 -4.54 -14.04
C TYR A 251 11.07 -4.69 -15.42
N ASP A 252 10.24 -5.73 -15.55
CA ASP A 252 9.51 -6.11 -16.75
C ASP A 252 8.54 -4.98 -17.19
N ARG A 253 8.41 -4.77 -18.51
CA ARG A 253 7.54 -3.76 -19.10
C ARG A 253 6.09 -3.83 -18.57
N ARG A 254 5.61 -5.02 -18.26
CA ARG A 254 4.24 -5.28 -17.77
C ARG A 254 3.98 -4.81 -16.34
N LEU A 255 5.04 -4.41 -15.63
CA LEU A 255 4.99 -3.93 -14.24
C LEU A 255 5.20 -2.42 -14.10
N GLN A 256 5.62 -1.72 -15.17
CA GLN A 256 6.15 -0.36 -15.08
C GLN A 256 5.08 0.71 -14.84
N ASP A 257 3.81 0.40 -15.12
CA ASP A 257 2.69 1.28 -14.82
C ASP A 257 2.34 1.31 -13.33
N LEU A 258 2.80 0.33 -12.54
CA LEU A 258 2.41 0.15 -11.13
C LEU A 258 3.58 0.16 -10.16
N TYR A 259 4.75 -0.29 -10.60
CA TYR A 259 5.91 -0.51 -9.76
C TYR A 259 7.11 0.31 -10.19
N LEU A 260 8.02 0.54 -9.25
CA LEU A 260 9.27 1.27 -9.44
C LEU A 260 10.44 0.28 -9.37
N PRO A 261 11.52 0.49 -10.13
CA PRO A 261 12.69 -0.38 -10.03
C PRO A 261 13.48 -0.07 -8.76
N THR A 262 13.99 -1.11 -8.11
CA THR A 262 14.83 -0.99 -6.90
C THR A 262 15.75 -2.21 -6.76
N THR A 263 16.54 -2.24 -5.69
CA THR A 263 17.47 -3.34 -5.42
C THR A 263 17.47 -3.75 -3.95
N LEU A 264 17.88 -5.00 -3.71
CA LEU A 264 18.18 -5.56 -2.39
C LEU A 264 19.65 -5.98 -2.37
N SER A 265 20.39 -5.65 -1.31
CA SER A 265 21.83 -5.92 -1.21
C SER A 265 22.20 -6.88 -0.07
N SER A 266 23.38 -7.48 -0.16
CA SER A 266 23.93 -8.32 0.90
C SER A 266 24.21 -7.58 2.21
N GLU A 267 24.32 -6.25 2.18
CA GLU A 267 24.42 -5.43 3.40
C GLU A 267 23.09 -5.41 4.18
N GLU A 268 21.98 -5.44 3.44
CA GLU A 268 20.62 -5.49 3.97
C GLU A 268 20.26 -6.93 4.39
N TYR A 269 20.67 -7.93 3.58
CA TYR A 269 20.29 -9.34 3.72
C TYR A 269 21.48 -10.32 3.61
N PRO A 270 22.44 -10.29 4.54
CA PRO A 270 23.69 -11.05 4.44
C PRO A 270 23.48 -12.58 4.42
N ASN A 271 22.41 -13.07 5.05
CA ASN A 271 22.13 -14.50 5.12
C ASN A 271 21.34 -15.03 3.91
N LEU A 272 20.87 -14.16 3.01
CA LEU A 272 20.09 -14.53 1.83
C LEU A 272 20.78 -14.21 0.50
N LEU A 273 21.81 -13.37 0.53
CA LEU A 273 22.63 -12.96 -0.61
C LEU A 273 24.10 -13.26 -0.34
N ASN A 274 24.90 -13.44 -1.38
CA ASN A 274 26.35 -13.61 -1.25
C ASN A 274 27.04 -12.28 -0.94
N PRO A 275 28.21 -12.26 -0.29
CA PRO A 275 28.92 -11.01 -0.01
C PRO A 275 29.16 -10.18 -1.29
N GLY A 276 28.74 -8.91 -1.26
CA GLY A 276 28.85 -7.98 -2.41
C GLY A 276 27.73 -8.14 -3.44
N GLU A 277 26.83 -9.09 -3.28
CA GLU A 277 25.71 -9.31 -4.19
C GLU A 277 24.63 -8.23 -4.01
N THR A 278 24.09 -7.77 -5.13
CA THR A 278 22.92 -6.90 -5.20
C THR A 278 22.01 -7.44 -6.29
N ILE A 279 20.74 -7.68 -5.94
CA ILE A 279 19.74 -8.20 -6.86
C ILE A 279 18.68 -7.14 -7.16
N GLU A 280 18.05 -7.27 -8.32
CA GLU A 280 16.94 -6.41 -8.73
C GLU A 280 15.64 -6.87 -8.08
N THR A 281 14.81 -5.91 -7.73
CA THR A 281 13.39 -6.16 -7.42
C THR A 281 12.57 -4.93 -7.81
N VAL A 282 11.28 -4.98 -7.51
CA VAL A 282 10.37 -3.87 -7.71
C VAL A 282 9.85 -3.34 -6.38
N ALA A 283 9.49 -2.06 -6.37
CA ALA A 283 8.93 -1.34 -5.25
C ALA A 283 7.55 -0.80 -5.59
N ILE A 284 6.70 -0.69 -4.58
CA ILE A 284 5.39 -0.08 -4.68
C ILE A 284 5.26 1.16 -3.80
N SER A 285 4.69 2.21 -4.37
CA SER A 285 4.35 3.43 -3.64
C SER A 285 3.20 3.19 -2.65
N MET A 286 3.45 3.50 -1.39
CA MET A 286 2.43 3.62 -0.35
C MET A 286 1.90 5.06 -0.36
N LEU A 287 0.59 5.21 -0.49
CA LEU A 287 -0.10 6.49 -0.63
C LEU A 287 -0.93 6.78 0.61
N LEU A 288 -1.01 8.03 1.03
CA LEU A 288 -2.07 8.51 1.92
C LEU A 288 -3.30 8.83 1.07
N VAL A 289 -4.42 8.19 1.33
CA VAL A 289 -5.63 8.25 0.50
C VAL A 289 -6.85 8.58 1.34
N SER A 290 -7.69 9.47 0.84
CA SER A 290 -9.01 9.79 1.39
C SER A 290 -10.13 9.37 0.45
N TYR A 291 -11.36 9.34 0.94
CA TYR A 291 -12.54 9.26 0.08
C TYR A 291 -12.74 10.59 -0.67
N ASN A 292 -13.31 10.52 -1.86
CA ASN A 292 -13.66 11.68 -2.68
C ASN A 292 -14.96 12.34 -2.21
N TRP A 293 -14.98 12.91 -0.99
CA TRP A 293 -16.16 13.63 -0.49
C TRP A 293 -16.45 14.89 -1.30
N PRO A 294 -17.73 15.27 -1.46
CA PRO A 294 -18.08 16.60 -1.96
C PRO A 294 -17.53 17.71 -1.06
N GLU A 295 -17.06 18.79 -1.67
CA GLU A 295 -16.30 19.86 -1.00
C GLU A 295 -17.10 20.61 0.07
N ASN A 296 -18.41 20.66 -0.09
CA ASN A 296 -19.31 21.31 0.85
C ASN A 296 -19.57 20.48 2.13
N THR A 297 -19.02 19.26 2.24
CA THR A 297 -19.25 18.39 3.42
C THR A 297 -18.32 18.70 4.58
N GLU A 298 -18.75 18.37 5.80
CA GLU A 298 -17.92 18.48 7.00
C GLU A 298 -16.64 17.65 6.88
N ARG A 299 -16.74 16.40 6.40
CA ARG A 299 -15.58 15.52 6.24
C ARG A 299 -14.53 16.06 5.28
N TYR A 300 -14.96 16.61 4.14
CA TYR A 300 -14.02 17.24 3.22
C TYR A 300 -13.24 18.34 3.93
N ARG A 301 -13.92 19.21 4.68
CA ARG A 301 -13.27 20.30 5.44
C ARG A 301 -12.30 19.79 6.50
N LYS A 302 -12.62 18.69 7.18
CA LYS A 302 -11.70 18.04 8.14
C LYS A 302 -10.42 17.55 7.46
N VAL A 303 -10.56 16.83 6.36
CA VAL A 303 -9.40 16.33 5.59
C VAL A 303 -8.61 17.50 4.99
N ALA A 304 -9.27 18.56 4.52
CA ALA A 304 -8.60 19.75 4.01
C ALA A 304 -7.78 20.47 5.12
N ARG A 305 -8.33 20.59 6.34
CA ARG A 305 -7.61 21.14 7.49
C ARG A 305 -6.40 20.27 7.85
N PHE A 306 -6.56 18.94 7.82
CA PHE A 306 -5.44 18.02 7.99
C PHE A 306 -4.36 18.22 6.92
N VAL A 307 -4.74 18.38 5.66
CA VAL A 307 -3.79 18.61 4.55
C VAL A 307 -2.97 19.87 4.77
N ASP A 308 -3.61 20.97 5.18
CA ASP A 308 -2.91 22.22 5.45
C ASP A 308 -1.88 22.04 6.58
N ALA A 309 -2.28 21.44 7.71
CA ALA A 309 -1.38 21.15 8.83
C ALA A 309 -0.25 20.19 8.42
N PHE A 310 -0.58 19.12 7.69
CA PHE A 310 0.39 18.12 7.23
C PHE A 310 1.44 18.71 6.30
N PHE A 311 1.02 19.51 5.32
CA PHE A 311 1.93 20.11 4.34
C PHE A 311 2.74 21.27 4.94
N ALA A 312 2.14 22.06 5.85
CA ALA A 312 2.86 23.13 6.55
C ALA A 312 3.97 22.61 7.48
N ASN A 313 3.78 21.41 8.06
CA ASN A 313 4.76 20.78 8.96
C ASN A 313 5.57 19.66 8.28
N TYR A 314 5.61 19.63 6.95
CA TYR A 314 6.17 18.51 6.19
C TYR A 314 7.64 18.21 6.54
N ASP A 315 8.45 19.24 6.78
CA ASP A 315 9.88 19.06 7.09
C ASP A 315 10.13 18.46 8.48
N GLU A 316 9.18 18.57 9.42
CA GLU A 316 9.29 17.98 10.75
C GLU A 316 9.31 16.45 10.71
N PHE A 317 8.70 15.85 9.68
CA PHE A 317 8.70 14.40 9.48
C PHE A 317 10.08 13.84 9.12
N MET A 318 11.01 14.68 8.67
CA MET A 318 12.37 14.28 8.30
C MET A 318 13.34 14.25 9.49
N LYS A 319 12.93 14.82 10.63
CA LYS A 319 13.77 14.98 11.81
C LYS A 319 13.75 13.71 12.70
N PRO A 320 14.82 13.38 13.43
CA PRO A 320 14.76 12.33 14.44
C PRO A 320 13.71 12.63 15.53
N PRO A 321 13.12 11.62 16.19
CA PRO A 321 13.25 10.17 15.97
C PRO A 321 12.20 9.60 14.98
N ARG A 322 11.77 10.37 13.96
CA ARG A 322 10.78 9.92 12.97
C ARG A 322 11.27 8.75 12.14
N HIS A 323 10.33 8.01 11.55
CA HIS A 323 10.68 6.88 10.71
C HIS A 323 11.62 7.30 9.54
N PRO A 324 12.77 6.65 9.33
CA PRO A 324 13.74 7.08 8.31
C PRO A 324 13.19 7.17 6.88
N LYS A 325 12.21 6.33 6.55
CA LYS A 325 11.53 6.35 5.23
C LYS A 325 10.67 7.59 4.99
N TRP A 326 10.45 8.49 5.96
CA TRP A 326 9.86 9.80 5.67
C TRP A 326 10.66 10.57 4.61
N ARG A 327 11.98 10.35 4.51
CA ARG A 327 12.83 10.90 3.45
C ARG A 327 12.42 10.47 2.04
N GLU A 328 11.72 9.35 1.93
CA GLU A 328 11.17 8.91 0.67
C GLU A 328 9.86 9.63 0.36
N SER A 329 9.16 10.21 1.33
CA SER A 329 7.83 10.78 1.12
C SER A 329 7.84 11.96 0.13
N SER A 330 6.69 12.27 -0.44
CA SER A 330 6.53 13.41 -1.35
C SER A 330 5.10 13.90 -1.41
N ILE A 331 4.93 15.19 -1.09
CA ILE A 331 3.67 15.90 -1.29
C ILE A 331 3.46 16.32 -2.75
N VAL A 332 4.53 16.44 -3.56
CA VAL A 332 4.45 16.87 -4.97
C VAL A 332 4.39 15.73 -5.97
N ALA A 333 4.61 14.47 -5.56
CA ALA A 333 4.64 13.34 -6.48
C ALA A 333 3.28 13.14 -7.17
N ALA A 334 3.26 13.14 -8.50
CA ALA A 334 2.13 12.71 -9.31
C ALA A 334 2.12 11.18 -9.40
N ILE A 335 0.95 10.56 -9.19
CA ILE A 335 0.82 9.10 -9.16
C ILE A 335 -0.01 8.64 -10.37
N PRO A 336 0.55 7.85 -11.30
CA PRO A 336 -0.17 7.34 -12.47
C PRO A 336 -1.47 6.64 -12.09
N GLY A 337 -2.56 6.95 -12.79
CA GLY A 337 -3.88 6.35 -12.54
C GLY A 337 -4.62 6.87 -11.30
N TRP A 338 -4.06 7.84 -10.56
CA TRP A 338 -4.66 8.41 -9.37
C TRP A 338 -4.92 9.92 -9.50
N LYS A 339 -6.06 10.38 -8.96
CA LYS A 339 -6.39 11.80 -8.85
C LYS A 339 -6.02 12.32 -7.45
N ARG A 340 -5.37 13.50 -7.39
CA ARG A 340 -5.02 14.13 -6.12
C ARG A 340 -6.27 14.68 -5.44
N PHE A 341 -6.28 14.65 -4.11
CA PHE A 341 -7.28 15.33 -3.31
C PHE A 341 -7.20 16.84 -3.56
N ARG A 342 -8.34 17.47 -3.85
CA ARG A 342 -8.36 18.84 -4.36
C ARG A 342 -7.71 19.84 -3.41
N ALA A 343 -7.99 19.78 -2.11
CA ALA A 343 -7.35 20.67 -1.14
C ALA A 343 -5.81 20.53 -1.11
N ALA A 344 -5.28 19.32 -1.39
CA ALA A 344 -3.83 19.11 -1.50
C ALA A 344 -3.26 19.71 -2.79
N GLU A 345 -3.99 19.61 -3.91
CA GLU A 345 -3.61 20.27 -5.16
C GLU A 345 -3.63 21.80 -5.00
N ASP A 346 -4.73 22.36 -4.49
CA ASP A 346 -4.90 23.81 -4.29
C ASP A 346 -3.81 24.38 -3.36
N TRP A 347 -3.42 23.64 -2.32
CA TRP A 347 -2.33 24.04 -1.41
C TRP A 347 -0.99 24.17 -2.13
N LEU A 348 -0.67 23.24 -3.04
CA LEU A 348 0.55 23.25 -3.83
C LEU A 348 0.53 24.40 -4.85
N VAL A 349 -0.57 24.57 -5.57
CA VAL A 349 -0.76 25.65 -6.55
C VAL A 349 -0.60 27.02 -5.89
N ALA A 350 -1.21 27.24 -4.73
CA ALA A 350 -1.09 28.49 -3.98
C ALA A 350 0.35 28.85 -3.55
N ARG A 351 1.26 27.86 -3.56
CA ARG A 351 2.68 28.02 -3.19
C ARG A 351 3.61 27.85 -4.39
N ASN A 352 3.09 27.91 -5.61
CA ASN A 352 3.84 27.72 -6.86
C ASN A 352 4.62 26.39 -6.91
N MET A 353 4.12 25.36 -6.23
CA MET A 353 4.70 24.02 -6.26
C MET A 353 4.03 23.21 -7.36
N VAL A 354 4.81 22.81 -8.37
CA VAL A 354 4.30 22.03 -9.50
C VAL A 354 4.38 20.54 -9.16
N PRO A 355 3.31 19.74 -9.40
CA PRO A 355 3.38 18.30 -9.31
C PRO A 355 4.53 17.74 -10.14
N ARG A 356 5.35 16.89 -9.54
CA ARG A 356 6.51 16.26 -10.19
C ARG A 356 6.19 14.81 -10.50
N PRO A 357 6.60 14.29 -11.68
CA PRO A 357 6.60 12.85 -11.92
C PRO A 357 7.32 12.12 -10.79
N GLN A 358 6.99 10.85 -10.54
CA GLN A 358 7.73 10.09 -9.54
C GLN A 358 9.21 10.05 -9.94
N VAL A 359 10.11 9.98 -8.95
CA VAL A 359 11.56 9.82 -9.22
C VAL A 359 11.81 8.58 -10.09
N ALA A 360 10.93 7.58 -10.04
CA ALA A 360 10.96 6.43 -10.92
C ALA A 360 10.49 6.71 -12.36
N ASP A 361 9.54 7.63 -12.60
CA ASP A 361 9.21 8.10 -13.97
C ASP A 361 10.41 8.83 -14.56
N VAL A 362 11.11 9.61 -13.72
CA VAL A 362 12.38 10.25 -14.09
C VAL A 362 13.48 9.20 -14.32
N GLN A 363 13.62 8.19 -13.46
CA GLN A 363 14.59 7.10 -13.64
C GLN A 363 14.25 6.23 -14.85
N GLN A 364 12.98 6.00 -15.15
CA GLN A 364 12.53 5.27 -16.33
C GLN A 364 12.83 6.09 -17.58
N THR A 365 12.50 7.38 -17.58
CA THR A 365 12.86 8.28 -18.69
C THR A 365 14.37 8.31 -18.88
N GLN A 366 15.15 8.38 -17.79
CA GLN A 366 16.61 8.32 -17.82
C GLN A 366 17.14 6.97 -18.28
N PHE A 367 16.52 5.86 -17.88
CA PHE A 367 16.86 4.51 -18.31
C PHE A 367 16.58 4.33 -19.81
N GLU A 368 15.41 4.75 -20.28
CA GLU A 368 15.05 4.72 -21.70
C GLU A 368 15.98 5.62 -22.52
N THR A 369 16.34 6.79 -21.98
CA THR A 369 17.33 7.70 -22.59
C THR A 369 18.71 7.06 -22.63
N PHE A 370 19.15 6.42 -21.53
CA PHE A 370 20.41 5.68 -21.45
C PHE A 370 20.49 4.58 -22.51
N VAL A 371 19.42 3.76 -22.64
CA VAL A 371 19.35 2.68 -23.65
C VAL A 371 19.45 3.25 -25.07
N ARG A 372 18.74 4.35 -25.36
CA ARG A 372 18.83 5.03 -26.67
C ARG A 372 20.23 5.60 -26.93
N GLN A 373 20.87 6.18 -25.92
CA GLN A 373 22.20 6.80 -26.03
C GLN A 373 23.32 5.77 -26.17
N THR A 374 23.18 4.57 -25.58
CA THR A 374 24.13 3.46 -25.74
C THR A 374 23.93 2.68 -27.05
N GLY A 375 23.04 3.14 -27.93
CA GLY A 375 22.77 2.49 -29.23
C GLY A 375 21.97 1.20 -29.12
N GLY A 376 21.43 0.89 -27.93
CA GLY A 376 20.59 -0.27 -27.70
C GLY A 376 19.13 -0.01 -28.08
N GLN A 377 18.42 -1.07 -28.49
CA GLN A 377 16.96 -1.08 -28.48
C GLN A 377 16.46 -1.59 -27.13
N LEU A 378 15.32 -1.10 -26.66
CA LEU A 378 14.63 -1.67 -25.50
C LEU A 378 14.20 -3.10 -25.85
N SER A 379 15.04 -4.06 -25.47
CA SER A 379 14.73 -5.48 -25.64
C SER A 379 13.52 -5.86 -24.79
N ASN A 380 12.71 -6.77 -25.34
CA ASN A 380 11.64 -7.43 -24.60
C ASN A 380 12.17 -8.66 -23.84
N ASP A 381 13.43 -9.06 -24.04
CA ASP A 381 14.06 -10.13 -23.26
C ASP A 381 14.37 -9.62 -21.84
N PRO A 382 13.82 -10.27 -20.79
CA PRO A 382 14.10 -9.92 -19.40
C PRO A 382 15.60 -9.96 -19.04
N ALA A 383 16.37 -10.89 -19.59
CA ALA A 383 17.79 -11.04 -19.26
C ALA A 383 18.63 -9.88 -19.80
N GLU A 384 18.41 -9.50 -21.06
CA GLU A 384 19.07 -8.35 -21.69
C GLU A 384 18.67 -7.04 -21.02
N ARG A 385 17.38 -6.89 -20.68
CA ARG A 385 16.87 -5.71 -20.00
C ARG A 385 17.44 -5.56 -18.59
N SER A 386 17.59 -6.65 -17.84
CA SER A 386 18.29 -6.66 -16.55
C SER A 386 19.77 -6.31 -16.70
N ALA A 387 20.44 -6.78 -17.76
CA ALA A 387 21.83 -6.36 -18.02
C ALA A 387 21.93 -4.84 -18.27
N LEU A 388 21.04 -4.29 -19.10
CA LEU A 388 20.98 -2.84 -19.37
C LEU A 388 20.63 -2.04 -18.11
N PHE A 389 19.74 -2.54 -17.26
CA PHE A 389 19.36 -1.84 -16.04
C PHE A 389 20.49 -1.80 -15.02
N ARG A 390 21.23 -2.91 -14.83
CA ARG A 390 22.47 -2.90 -14.04
C ARG A 390 23.50 -1.91 -14.56
N GLN A 391 23.68 -1.85 -15.89
CA GLN A 391 24.59 -0.88 -16.52
C GLN A 391 24.12 0.57 -16.26
N PHE A 392 22.81 0.84 -16.37
CA PHE A 392 22.24 2.14 -16.06
C PHE A 392 22.48 2.54 -14.59
N LEU A 393 22.28 1.62 -13.65
CA LEU A 393 22.53 1.89 -12.22
C LEU A 393 24.01 2.20 -11.95
N GLN A 394 24.93 1.46 -12.58
CA GLN A 394 26.38 1.71 -12.51
C GLN A 394 26.75 3.06 -13.13
N TRP A 395 26.23 3.35 -14.33
CA TRP A 395 26.42 4.63 -15.02
C TRP A 395 25.95 5.79 -14.13
N ARG A 396 24.79 5.67 -13.48
CA ARG A 396 24.25 6.71 -12.60
C ARG A 396 25.10 6.92 -11.36
N GLN A 397 25.65 5.86 -10.76
CA GLN A 397 26.57 5.97 -9.63
C GLN A 397 27.86 6.72 -10.01
N GLN A 398 28.33 6.55 -11.25
CA GLN A 398 29.52 7.24 -11.77
C GLN A 398 29.25 8.70 -12.17
N HIS A 399 28.02 9.05 -12.57
CA HIS A 399 27.68 10.35 -13.18
C HIS A 399 26.78 11.27 -12.32
N GLY A 400 26.37 10.85 -11.11
CA GLY A 400 25.89 11.78 -10.07
C GLY A 400 24.46 12.34 -10.18
N GLY A 401 23.52 11.67 -10.86
CA GLY A 401 22.14 12.14 -10.99
C GLY A 401 21.87 12.91 -12.29
N PRO A 402 20.67 13.50 -12.50
CA PRO A 402 20.21 13.92 -13.83
C PRO A 402 21.19 14.89 -14.51
N PRO A 403 21.37 14.81 -15.84
CA PRO A 403 22.02 15.88 -16.58
C PRO A 403 21.19 17.16 -16.41
N THR A 404 21.85 18.24 -15.99
CA THR A 404 21.28 19.58 -16.05
C THR A 404 20.88 19.85 -17.51
N PRO A 405 19.63 20.24 -17.81
CA PRO A 405 19.26 20.56 -19.17
C PRO A 405 20.16 21.68 -19.66
N THR A 406 20.92 21.41 -20.71
CA THR A 406 21.73 22.41 -21.39
C THR A 406 20.77 23.48 -21.94
N PRO A 407 20.98 24.77 -21.66
CA PRO A 407 20.16 25.80 -22.26
C PRO A 407 20.31 25.73 -23.79
N ALA A 408 19.20 25.56 -24.48
CA ALA A 408 19.15 25.69 -25.93
C ALA A 408 19.65 27.08 -26.31
N ARG A 409 20.64 27.14 -27.20
CA ARG A 409 21.05 28.37 -27.89
C ARG A 409 20.17 28.61 -29.10
#